data_AF-A0A3N1D6M1-F1
#
_entry.id   AF-A0A3N1D6M1-F1
#
_cell.length_a   1.000
_cell.length_b   1.000
_cell.length_c   1.000
_cell.angle_alpha   90.00
_cell.angle_beta   90.00
_cell.angle_gamma   90.00
#
_symmetry.space_group_name_H-M   'P 1'
#
loop_
_entity.id
_entity.type
_entity.pdbx_description
1 polymer ?
#
loop_
_entity_poly.entity_id
_entity_poly.type
_entity_poly.pdbx_seq_one_letter_code
_entity_poly.pdbx_strand_id
1 'polypeptide(L)'
;MPRLLVLTAAVAALALTGCTVTGSDGGLLPDPSTSASASGDASPESAAPESADPAGIAESGGPQPVPAASSPTAVMFADAREAVTILLRARIADDKTAALTAAGPRTVEKVFATAAPLSDELDGCVAGSEHGYSYAFDCYRRYEGGSNHYLVDPYPATGWRVVNYEAIAD
;
A
#
# COMPACT_ATOMS: atom_id res chain seq x y z
N MET A 1 8.54 -46.48 -21.34
CA MET A 1 9.44 -45.90 -22.37
C MET A 1 9.56 -44.42 -22.08
N PRO A 2 10.73 -43.87 -21.73
CA PRO A 2 10.89 -42.45 -21.47
C PRO A 2 10.99 -41.68 -22.80
N ARG A 3 10.34 -40.52 -22.90
CA ARG A 3 10.59 -39.53 -23.94
C ARG A 3 10.92 -38.20 -23.27
N LEU A 4 12.21 -37.90 -23.17
CA LEU A 4 12.67 -36.52 -23.09
C LEU A 4 12.25 -35.82 -24.39
N LEU A 5 11.70 -34.62 -24.27
CA LEU A 5 11.80 -33.58 -25.29
C LEU A 5 12.37 -32.34 -24.62
N VAL A 6 13.25 -31.65 -25.35
CA VAL A 6 14.26 -30.73 -24.86
C VAL A 6 14.35 -29.57 -25.85
N LEU A 7 14.54 -28.35 -25.31
CA LEU A 7 14.71 -27.08 -26.06
C LEU A 7 13.46 -26.62 -26.85
N THR A 8 13.22 -25.33 -27.09
CA THR A 8 14.14 -24.17 -27.17
C THR A 8 13.57 -22.93 -26.47
N ALA A 9 14.42 -22.15 -25.80
CA ALA A 9 14.08 -20.80 -25.34
C ALA A 9 14.25 -19.78 -26.48
N ALA A 10 13.30 -18.88 -26.66
CA ALA A 10 13.39 -17.76 -27.60
C ALA A 10 13.65 -16.46 -26.84
N VAL A 11 14.91 -16.02 -26.81
CA VAL A 11 15.29 -14.70 -26.26
C VAL A 11 15.06 -13.63 -27.33
N ALA A 12 13.94 -12.92 -27.23
CA ALA A 12 13.65 -11.76 -28.07
C ALA A 12 14.17 -10.48 -27.39
N ALA A 13 15.41 -10.11 -27.69
CA ALA A 13 15.96 -8.82 -27.26
C ALA A 13 15.38 -7.69 -28.11
N LEU A 14 14.46 -6.91 -27.54
CA LEU A 14 13.96 -5.69 -28.19
C LEU A 14 14.74 -4.46 -27.70
N ALA A 15 15.79 -4.11 -28.44
CA ALA A 15 16.48 -2.84 -28.25
C ALA A 15 15.68 -1.72 -28.94
N LEU A 16 15.25 -0.71 -28.18
CA LEU A 16 14.73 0.54 -28.74
C LEU A 16 15.54 1.73 -28.24
N THR A 17 16.15 2.40 -29.21
CA THR A 17 17.18 3.41 -29.03
C THR A 17 16.57 4.80 -28.95
N GLY A 18 16.93 5.56 -27.91
CA GLY A 18 17.18 6.99 -28.02
C GLY A 18 16.00 7.97 -27.99
N CYS A 19 16.06 8.88 -27.01
CA CYS A 19 15.90 10.32 -27.24
C CYS A 19 16.71 11.08 -26.18
N THR A 20 17.87 11.60 -26.58
CA THR A 20 18.67 12.52 -25.76
C THR A 20 18.11 13.94 -25.90
N VAL A 21 17.59 14.52 -24.82
CA VAL A 21 17.38 15.98 -24.73
C VAL A 21 18.61 16.59 -24.08
N THR A 22 19.42 17.25 -24.90
CA THR A 22 20.52 18.12 -24.44
C THR A 22 19.98 19.54 -24.42
N GLY A 23 19.98 20.18 -23.25
CA GLY A 23 19.58 21.58 -23.07
C GLY A 23 20.48 22.24 -22.04
N SER A 24 21.28 23.20 -22.48
CA SER A 24 22.34 23.86 -21.71
C SER A 24 21.87 25.17 -21.05
N ASP A 25 22.77 25.75 -20.25
CA ASP A 25 22.72 27.10 -19.65
C ASP A 25 21.65 27.30 -18.55
N GLY A 26 21.94 28.00 -17.46
CA GLY A 26 23.13 28.77 -17.10
C GLY A 26 22.70 29.98 -16.27
N GLY A 27 22.98 29.98 -14.97
CA GLY A 27 22.49 31.04 -14.08
C GLY A 27 23.14 30.99 -12.70
N LEU A 28 23.96 32.01 -12.40
CA LEU A 28 24.53 32.21 -11.07
C LEU A 28 23.52 32.89 -10.13
N LEU A 29 23.61 32.54 -8.84
CA LEU A 29 23.52 33.37 -7.61
C LEU A 29 22.84 34.77 -7.69
N PRO A 30 22.06 35.18 -6.66
CA PRO A 30 22.57 35.15 -5.29
C PRO A 30 21.58 34.86 -4.13
N ASP A 31 22.16 34.50 -2.98
CA ASP A 31 21.57 34.69 -1.63
C ASP A 31 21.43 36.20 -1.34
N PRO A 32 20.33 36.64 -0.71
CA PRO A 32 20.52 37.16 0.64
C PRO A 32 19.43 36.75 1.63
N SER A 33 19.84 36.03 2.67
CA SER A 33 19.57 36.33 4.08
C SER A 33 18.16 36.82 4.47
N THR A 34 17.45 36.04 5.27
CA THR A 34 16.59 36.63 6.33
C THR A 34 16.64 35.79 7.61
N SER A 35 17.35 36.30 8.61
CA SER A 35 17.34 35.75 9.96
C SER A 35 16.01 36.06 10.65
N ALA A 36 15.41 35.06 11.29
CA ALA A 36 14.37 35.26 12.30
C ALA A 36 14.56 34.26 13.45
N SER A 37 15.47 34.59 14.37
CA SER A 37 15.53 33.91 15.66
C SER A 37 14.29 34.30 16.49
N ALA A 38 13.52 33.32 16.92
CA ALA A 38 12.46 33.50 17.92
C ALA A 38 12.62 32.44 19.02
N SER A 39 13.51 32.73 19.98
CA SER A 39 13.61 31.96 21.21
C SER A 39 12.36 32.20 22.05
N GLY A 40 11.53 31.17 22.23
CA GLY A 40 10.36 31.20 23.10
C GLY A 40 10.54 30.24 24.29
N ASP A 41 11.33 30.66 25.28
CA ASP A 41 11.45 29.94 26.54
C ASP A 41 10.35 30.43 27.51
N ALA A 42 9.50 29.52 27.98
CA ALA A 42 8.56 29.77 29.07
C ALA A 42 8.03 28.43 29.65
N SER A 43 8.81 27.80 30.53
CA SER A 43 8.26 26.82 31.49
C SER A 43 7.66 27.54 32.70
N PRO A 44 6.40 27.25 33.05
CA PRO A 44 6.03 26.98 34.45
C PRO A 44 5.10 25.75 34.54
N GLU A 45 4.93 25.03 35.64
CA GLU A 45 5.66 24.90 36.92
C GLU A 45 5.20 23.54 37.53
N SER A 46 6.01 22.92 38.40
CA SER A 46 5.67 21.63 39.01
C SER A 46 4.54 21.72 40.04
N ALA A 47 3.59 20.77 40.01
CA ALA A 47 2.71 20.49 41.15
C ALA A 47 2.30 19.01 41.25
N ALA A 48 2.87 18.33 42.24
CA ALA A 48 2.39 17.11 42.92
C ALA A 48 2.87 17.26 44.39
N PRO A 49 2.18 16.76 45.44
CA PRO A 49 1.39 15.51 45.52
C PRO A 49 -0.10 15.78 45.88
N GLU A 50 -0.96 14.89 46.42
CA GLU A 50 -0.80 13.53 46.98
C GLU A 50 -2.08 12.65 46.86
N SER A 51 -1.98 11.43 47.40
CA SER A 51 -2.97 10.36 47.55
C SER A 51 -4.35 10.73 48.13
N ALA A 52 -5.41 10.08 47.62
CA ALA A 52 -6.20 9.10 48.39
C ALA A 52 -7.30 8.43 47.54
N ASP A 53 -7.36 7.10 47.57
CA ASP A 53 -8.53 6.31 47.13
C ASP A 53 -9.59 6.30 48.24
N PRO A 54 -10.89 6.30 47.89
CA PRO A 54 -11.75 5.28 48.48
C PRO A 54 -12.69 4.61 47.47
N ALA A 55 -12.62 3.28 47.46
CA ALA A 55 -13.38 2.39 46.60
C ALA A 55 -14.92 2.48 46.71
N GLY A 56 -15.57 2.33 45.55
CA GLY A 56 -16.74 1.46 45.40
C GLY A 56 -18.12 2.13 45.36
N ILE A 57 -18.78 2.04 44.20
CA ILE A 57 -20.02 1.26 44.00
C ILE A 57 -20.20 0.97 42.49
N ALA A 58 -21.01 -0.03 42.17
CA ALA A 58 -21.08 -0.67 40.85
C ALA A 58 -22.21 -0.14 39.94
N GLU A 59 -22.25 -0.73 38.73
CA GLU A 59 -23.43 -0.90 37.87
C GLU A 59 -23.76 0.18 36.82
N SER A 60 -23.18 0.01 35.63
CA SER A 60 -23.97 -0.16 34.40
C SER A 60 -23.11 -0.73 33.27
N GLY A 61 -23.53 -1.86 32.71
CA GLY A 61 -22.85 -2.55 31.61
C GLY A 61 -23.04 -1.87 30.25
N GLY A 62 -22.56 -0.63 30.11
CA GLY A 62 -22.35 -0.04 28.78
C GLY A 62 -21.17 -0.76 28.11
N PRO A 63 -21.25 -1.08 26.79
CA PRO A 63 -20.11 -1.63 26.08
C PRO A 63 -18.96 -0.62 26.15
N GLN A 64 -17.90 -0.98 26.87
CA GLN A 64 -16.70 -0.18 27.00
C GLN A 64 -16.21 0.16 25.58
N PRO A 65 -15.99 1.44 25.23
CA PRO A 65 -15.51 1.81 23.91
C PRO A 65 -14.09 1.25 23.77
N VAL A 66 -14.01 0.09 23.12
CA VAL A 66 -12.73 -0.53 22.74
C VAL A 66 -12.00 0.52 21.91
N PRO A 67 -10.77 0.92 22.25
CA PRO A 67 -9.98 1.77 21.39
C PRO A 67 -9.96 1.14 20.01
N ALA A 68 -10.49 1.84 19.00
CA ALA A 68 -10.50 1.33 17.64
C ALA A 68 -9.06 0.96 17.29
N ALA A 69 -8.81 -0.33 17.02
CA ALA A 69 -7.46 -0.82 16.81
C ALA A 69 -6.84 0.01 15.68
N SER A 70 -5.84 0.83 16.02
CA SER A 70 -5.17 1.69 15.05
C SER A 70 -4.69 0.79 13.93
N SER A 71 -5.31 0.92 12.75
CA SER A 71 -4.84 0.20 11.58
C SER A 71 -3.37 0.55 11.39
N PRO A 72 -2.49 -0.43 11.12
CA PRO A 72 -1.07 -0.14 10.94
C PRO A 72 -0.95 0.99 9.91
N THR A 73 -0.09 1.97 10.22
CA THR A 73 0.13 3.12 9.34
C THR A 73 0.44 2.61 7.95
N ALA A 74 -0.48 2.85 7.00
CA ALA A 74 -0.29 2.37 5.64
C ALA A 74 1.01 2.96 5.09
N VAL A 75 1.86 2.11 4.55
CA VAL A 75 3.11 2.55 3.94
C VAL A 75 2.75 3.32 2.67
N MET A 76 3.45 4.43 2.43
CA MET A 76 3.27 5.22 1.22
C MET A 76 3.99 4.51 0.08
N PHE A 77 3.23 3.94 -0.85
CA PHE A 77 3.75 3.41 -2.12
C PHE A 77 3.71 4.52 -3.17
N ALA A 78 4.79 4.63 -3.96
CA ALA A 78 4.93 5.66 -4.98
C ALA A 78 4.07 5.38 -6.22
N ASP A 79 3.77 4.10 -6.46
CA ASP A 79 3.01 3.63 -7.62
C ASP A 79 1.92 2.61 -7.24
N ALA A 80 0.85 2.56 -8.04
CA ALA A 80 -0.27 1.65 -7.81
C ALA A 80 0.14 0.17 -7.93
N ARG A 81 1.03 -0.16 -8.88
CA ARG A 81 1.57 -1.51 -9.07
C ARG A 81 2.44 -1.93 -7.90
N GLU A 82 3.22 -1.00 -7.33
CA GLU A 82 4.06 -1.26 -6.15
C GLU A 82 3.23 -1.74 -4.96
N ALA A 83 2.13 -1.05 -4.64
CA ALA A 83 1.21 -1.47 -3.58
C ALA A 83 0.69 -2.91 -3.80
N VAL A 84 0.31 -3.26 -5.03
CA VAL A 84 -0.19 -4.60 -5.37
C VAL A 84 0.93 -5.64 -5.31
N THR A 85 2.13 -5.36 -5.82
CA THR A 85 3.28 -6.27 -5.73
C THR A 85 3.66 -6.55 -4.27
N ILE A 86 3.61 -5.56 -3.38
CA ILE A 86 3.87 -5.75 -1.94
C ILE A 86 2.78 -6.63 -1.31
N LEU A 87 1.50 -6.41 -1.63
CA LEU A 87 0.40 -7.27 -1.19
C LEU A 87 0.56 -8.72 -1.67
N LEU A 88 0.99 -8.93 -2.92
CA LEU A 88 1.22 -10.25 -3.49
C LEU A 88 2.41 -10.97 -2.83
N ARG A 89 3.54 -10.27 -2.63
CA ARG A 89 4.70 -10.83 -1.92
C ARG A 89 4.38 -11.18 -0.48
N ALA A 90 3.61 -10.32 0.21
CA ALA A 90 3.11 -10.60 1.54
C ALA A 90 2.22 -11.85 1.59
N ARG A 91 1.33 -12.05 0.60
CA ARG A 91 0.53 -13.29 0.46
C ARG A 91 1.41 -14.53 0.22
N ILE A 92 2.43 -14.43 -0.64
CA ILE A 92 3.37 -15.53 -0.93
C ILE A 92 4.18 -15.93 0.32
N ALA A 93 4.52 -14.95 1.17
CA ALA A 93 5.23 -15.17 2.43
C ALA A 93 4.33 -15.50 3.64
N ASP A 94 3.01 -15.59 3.45
CA ASP A 94 1.96 -15.65 4.50
C ASP A 94 2.04 -14.52 5.56
N ASP A 95 2.64 -13.37 5.23
CA ASP A 95 2.79 -12.23 6.13
C ASP A 95 1.58 -11.29 6.04
N LYS A 96 0.58 -11.55 6.88
CA LYS A 96 -0.60 -10.67 7.01
C LYS A 96 -0.26 -9.29 7.55
N THR A 97 0.84 -9.11 8.28
CA THR A 97 1.25 -7.80 8.83
C THR A 97 1.77 -6.92 7.71
N ALA A 98 2.65 -7.44 6.85
CA ALA A 98 3.09 -6.76 5.63
C ALA A 98 1.90 -6.48 4.69
N ALA A 99 0.98 -7.43 4.52
CA ALA A 99 -0.20 -7.25 3.65
C ALA A 99 -1.09 -6.06 4.08
N LEU A 100 -1.24 -5.84 5.39
CA LEU A 100 -2.02 -4.71 5.95
C LEU A 100 -1.39 -3.34 5.67
N THR A 101 -0.10 -3.28 5.34
CA THR A 101 0.54 -2.01 4.90
C THR A 101 0.03 -1.58 3.53
N ALA A 102 -0.24 -2.54 2.63
CA ALA A 102 -0.62 -2.33 1.23
C ALA A 102 -2.13 -2.35 0.97
N ALA A 103 -2.93 -2.93 1.88
CA ALA A 103 -4.36 -3.14 1.67
C ALA A 103 -5.18 -2.96 2.96
N GLY A 104 -6.49 -2.74 2.81
CA GLY A 104 -7.43 -2.76 3.95
C GLY A 104 -7.61 -4.17 4.53
N PRO A 105 -7.98 -4.33 5.82
CA PRO A 105 -8.10 -5.65 6.45
C PRO A 105 -9.07 -6.58 5.71
N ARG A 106 -10.23 -6.08 5.26
CA ARG A 106 -11.18 -6.85 4.41
C ARG A 106 -10.57 -7.32 3.10
N THR A 107 -9.69 -6.51 2.50
CA THR A 107 -9.00 -6.84 1.24
C THR A 107 -7.93 -7.90 1.49
N VAL A 108 -7.16 -7.77 2.58
CA VAL A 108 -6.21 -8.81 3.03
C VAL A 108 -6.94 -10.14 3.30
N GLU A 109 -8.09 -10.12 3.99
CA GLU A 109 -8.91 -11.32 4.21
C GLU A 109 -9.30 -12.00 2.90
N LYS A 110 -9.87 -11.27 1.93
CA LYS A 110 -10.21 -11.84 0.60
C LYS A 110 -8.97 -12.40 -0.12
N VAL A 111 -7.86 -11.67 -0.10
CA VAL A 111 -6.61 -12.02 -0.79
C VAL A 111 -5.95 -13.26 -0.17
N PHE A 112 -6.06 -13.46 1.15
CA PHE A 112 -5.55 -14.68 1.80
C PHE A 112 -6.54 -15.85 1.75
N ALA A 113 -7.84 -15.59 1.58
CA ALA A 113 -8.86 -16.64 1.43
C ALA A 113 -8.97 -17.21 0.00
N THR A 114 -8.45 -16.53 -1.02
CA THR A 114 -8.58 -16.97 -2.41
C THR A 114 -7.73 -18.20 -2.74
N ALA A 115 -8.33 -19.14 -3.46
CA ALA A 115 -7.67 -20.32 -4.02
C ALA A 115 -6.96 -20.04 -5.37
N ALA A 116 -7.11 -18.83 -5.93
CA ALA A 116 -6.48 -18.46 -7.19
C ALA A 116 -4.94 -18.54 -7.10
N PRO A 117 -4.23 -18.99 -8.15
CA PRO A 117 -2.78 -19.23 -8.12
C PRO A 117 -1.97 -18.03 -7.61
N LEU A 118 -0.87 -18.32 -6.92
CA LEU A 118 0.08 -17.32 -6.42
C LEU A 118 1.08 -16.90 -7.51
N SER A 119 1.32 -15.60 -7.61
CA SER A 119 2.41 -14.97 -8.37
C SER A 119 2.49 -13.49 -7.92
N ASP A 120 3.68 -12.90 -7.88
CA ASP A 120 3.88 -11.44 -7.68
C ASP A 120 3.97 -10.65 -9.00
N GLU A 121 3.83 -11.34 -10.14
CA GLU A 121 3.74 -10.73 -11.47
C GLU A 121 2.30 -10.27 -11.78
N LEU A 122 2.19 -9.13 -12.46
CA LEU A 122 0.95 -8.50 -12.91
C LEU A 122 1.04 -8.26 -14.41
N ASP A 123 0.03 -8.66 -15.17
CA ASP A 123 0.00 -8.46 -16.63
C ASP A 123 -0.15 -6.97 -16.99
N GLY A 124 -0.87 -6.22 -16.18
CA GLY A 124 -1.10 -4.79 -16.41
C GLY A 124 -1.67 -4.07 -15.19
N CYS A 125 -1.58 -2.74 -15.24
CA CYS A 125 -2.37 -1.83 -14.42
C CYS A 125 -2.95 -0.78 -15.36
N VAL A 126 -4.28 -0.66 -15.39
CA VAL A 126 -4.99 0.27 -16.27
C VAL A 126 -5.73 1.30 -15.42
N ALA A 127 -5.62 2.57 -15.81
CA ALA A 127 -6.48 3.60 -15.26
C ALA A 127 -7.91 3.34 -15.72
N GLY A 128 -8.85 3.28 -14.78
CA GLY A 128 -10.22 2.88 -15.08
C GLY A 128 -11.15 3.11 -13.90
N SER A 129 -12.44 3.09 -14.19
CA SER A 129 -13.52 3.09 -13.20
C SER A 129 -14.59 2.12 -13.69
N GLU A 130 -14.92 1.13 -12.89
CA GLU A 130 -15.92 0.12 -13.27
C GLU A 130 -17.31 0.49 -12.75
N HIS A 131 -18.35 -0.15 -13.29
CA HIS A 131 -19.74 0.18 -13.03
C HIS A 131 -20.09 0.12 -11.53
N GLY A 132 -20.14 1.30 -10.89
CA GLY A 132 -20.52 1.47 -9.49
C GLY A 132 -19.36 1.53 -8.49
N TYR A 133 -18.11 1.32 -8.93
CA TYR A 133 -16.91 1.42 -8.09
C TYR A 133 -15.95 2.49 -8.63
N SER A 134 -15.79 3.57 -7.88
CA SER A 134 -14.68 4.49 -8.07
C SER A 134 -13.42 3.81 -7.56
N TYR A 135 -12.49 3.52 -8.47
CA TYR A 135 -11.10 3.24 -8.18
C TYR A 135 -10.23 4.07 -9.14
N ALA A 136 -8.93 4.21 -8.87
CA ALA A 136 -8.01 4.93 -9.76
C ALA A 136 -7.35 3.99 -10.79
N PHE A 137 -6.97 2.78 -10.36
CA PHE A 137 -6.37 1.75 -11.21
C PHE A 137 -6.95 0.36 -10.92
N ASP A 138 -7.16 -0.42 -11.98
CA ASP A 138 -7.27 -1.89 -11.90
C ASP A 138 -5.92 -2.49 -12.30
N CYS A 139 -5.24 -3.13 -11.35
CA CYS A 139 -4.08 -3.96 -11.60
C CYS A 139 -4.52 -5.42 -11.67
N TYR A 140 -4.25 -6.10 -12.77
CA TYR A 140 -4.75 -7.45 -13.01
C TYR A 140 -3.66 -8.47 -13.35
N ARG A 141 -3.95 -9.74 -13.05
CA ARG A 141 -3.20 -10.90 -13.51
C ARG A 141 -4.15 -12.01 -13.96
N ARG A 142 -4.01 -12.44 -15.20
CA ARG A 142 -4.70 -13.59 -15.79
C ARG A 142 -3.99 -14.88 -15.39
N TYR A 143 -4.70 -15.99 -15.47
CA TYR A 143 -4.19 -17.34 -15.30
C TYR A 143 -5.11 -18.31 -16.04
N GLU A 144 -4.75 -19.59 -16.10
CA GLU A 144 -5.61 -20.59 -16.72
C GLU A 144 -6.92 -20.75 -15.92
N GLY A 145 -8.05 -20.35 -16.52
CA GLY A 145 -9.38 -20.40 -15.90
C GLY A 145 -9.76 -19.17 -15.07
N GLY A 146 -9.14 -18.00 -15.32
CA GLY A 146 -9.64 -16.74 -14.77
C GLY A 146 -8.63 -15.60 -14.63
N SER A 147 -9.00 -14.61 -13.82
CA SER A 147 -8.18 -13.44 -13.50
C SER A 147 -8.32 -12.98 -12.04
N ASN A 148 -7.24 -12.41 -11.52
CA ASN A 148 -7.19 -11.66 -10.28
C ASN A 148 -7.17 -10.17 -10.61
N HIS A 149 -8.07 -9.39 -10.01
CA HIS A 149 -8.16 -7.94 -10.14
C HIS A 149 -7.91 -7.27 -8.79
N TYR A 150 -7.06 -6.25 -8.78
CA TYR A 150 -6.65 -5.51 -7.60
C TYR A 150 -6.97 -4.03 -7.82
N LEU A 151 -8.05 -3.57 -7.19
CA LEU A 151 -8.53 -2.20 -7.36
C LEU A 151 -7.77 -1.30 -6.39
N VAL A 152 -7.11 -0.28 -6.94
CA VAL A 152 -6.18 0.61 -6.22
C VAL A 152 -6.69 2.04 -6.26
N ASP A 153 -6.64 2.70 -5.11
CA ASP A 153 -7.00 4.11 -4.94
C ASP A 153 -5.87 4.90 -4.26
N PRO A 154 -5.89 6.24 -4.40
CA PRO A 154 -5.08 7.10 -3.55
C PRO A 154 -5.52 7.00 -2.09
N TYR A 155 -4.55 6.78 -1.20
CA TYR A 155 -4.69 6.74 0.26
C TYR A 155 -3.88 7.92 0.85
N PRO A 156 -4.33 8.57 1.94
CA PRO A 156 -4.33 10.03 2.06
C PRO A 156 -3.09 10.80 1.56
N ALA A 157 -3.37 11.77 0.70
CA ALA A 157 -2.51 12.79 0.11
C ALA A 157 -1.32 12.33 -0.77
N THR A 158 -0.63 11.22 -0.46
CA THR A 158 0.70 10.96 -1.04
C THR A 158 1.04 9.49 -1.36
N GLY A 159 0.07 8.57 -1.37
CA GLY A 159 0.37 7.17 -1.73
C GLY A 159 -0.82 6.38 -2.28
N TRP A 160 -0.54 5.14 -2.70
CA TRP A 160 -1.53 4.21 -3.26
C TRP A 160 -1.86 3.07 -2.29
N ARG A 161 -3.08 2.55 -2.32
CA ARG A 161 -3.49 1.38 -1.52
C ARG A 161 -4.50 0.52 -2.26
N VAL A 162 -4.39 -0.79 -2.10
CA VAL A 162 -5.37 -1.75 -2.65
C VAL A 162 -6.64 -1.72 -1.79
N VAL A 163 -7.72 -1.19 -2.37
CA VAL A 163 -9.01 -0.99 -1.68
C VAL A 163 -9.96 -2.17 -1.87
N ASN A 164 -9.84 -2.93 -2.96
CA ASN A 164 -10.62 -4.13 -3.20
C ASN A 164 -9.81 -5.19 -3.97
N TYR A 165 -10.25 -6.44 -3.88
CA TYR A 165 -9.70 -7.56 -4.63
C TYR A 165 -10.85 -8.46 -5.09
N GLU A 166 -10.74 -8.92 -6.33
CA GLU A 166 -11.72 -9.79 -6.99
C GLU A 166 -11.00 -10.92 -7.73
N ALA A 167 -11.57 -12.12 -7.65
CA ALA A 167 -11.17 -13.28 -8.44
C ALA A 167 -12.32 -13.62 -9.37
N ILE A 168 -12.09 -13.52 -10.67
CA ILE A 168 -13.04 -13.83 -11.72
C ILE A 168 -12.62 -15.18 -12.31
N ALA A 169 -13.57 -16.10 -12.49
CA ALA A 169 -13.35 -17.36 -13.20
C ALA A 169 -13.95 -17.28 -14.61
N ASP A 170 -13.31 -17.95 -15.56
CA ASP A 170 -13.78 -18.08 -16.96
C ASP A 170 -14.92 -19.14 -17.10
#